data_AF-A0A2V9CNC4-F1
#
_entry.id   AF-A0A2V9CNC4-F1
#
_cell.length_a   1.000
_cell.length_b   1.000
_cell.length_c   1.000
_cell.angle_alpha   90.00
_cell.angle_beta   90.00
_cell.angle_gamma   90.00
#
_symmetry.space_group_name_H-M   'P 1'
#
loop_
_entity.id
_entity.type
_entity.pdbx_description
1 polymer ?
#
loop_
_entity_poly.entity_id
_entity_poly.type
_entity_poly.pdbx_seq_one_letter_code
_entity_poly.pdbx_strand_id
1 'polypeptide(L)'
;MAVCSGSAGLAPAERAELLTVLSEDADNAVRERAENALLGQPTDAFAAALAGDAPAMQLFRHCGRNLVDNPAIATALIKSPRCPVQFLTSAARALPTSTAQELMQDLDRLSSNRALVAALVGSPSITAEQRQQLEELLADKPESESTFAQAVADIDAPSEQRATLLQRLAGMRVVERVQLALKGNREERMVLIRDPCKVVQRAVLQSSRLTDREVETFSSMASLTDEVLRIIAKSRNFRRNYTVVINLMNNPKTPLDVTLHMLPNITAPDLKKLASNRNISDTLRTAAMRLQVQRSPNRSG
;
A
#
# COMPACT_ATOMS: atom_id res chain seq x y z
N MET A 1 -44.47 6.45 -0.94
CA MET A 1 -45.02 7.31 -2.03
C MET A 1 -44.26 8.63 -2.20
N ALA A 2 -44.11 9.47 -1.17
CA ALA A 2 -43.38 10.76 -1.29
C ALA A 2 -41.90 10.63 -1.74
N VAL A 3 -41.24 9.53 -1.37
CA VAL A 3 -39.87 9.21 -1.81
C VAL A 3 -39.83 8.93 -3.32
N CYS A 4 -40.76 8.11 -3.83
CA CYS A 4 -40.88 7.78 -5.26
C CYS A 4 -41.15 9.01 -6.11
N SER A 5 -42.06 9.90 -5.67
CA SER A 5 -42.38 11.16 -6.38
C SER A 5 -41.34 12.27 -6.22
N GLY A 6 -40.33 12.09 -5.37
CA GLY A 6 -39.31 13.12 -5.11
C GLY A 6 -39.78 14.28 -4.22
N SER A 7 -41.02 14.23 -3.71
CA SER A 7 -41.60 15.27 -2.87
C SER A 7 -41.19 15.19 -1.40
N ALA A 8 -40.35 14.22 -1.03
CA ALA A 8 -39.90 14.00 0.35
C ALA A 8 -38.79 14.96 0.82
N GLY A 9 -38.22 15.81 -0.05
CA GLY A 9 -37.17 16.77 0.32
C GLY A 9 -35.85 16.14 0.75
N LEU A 10 -35.63 14.87 0.40
CA LEU A 10 -34.43 14.10 0.77
C LEU A 10 -33.21 14.50 -0.06
N ALA A 11 -32.02 14.33 0.51
CA ALA A 11 -30.79 14.45 -0.25
C ALA A 11 -30.76 13.39 -1.39
N PRO A 12 -30.10 13.67 -2.53
CA PRO A 12 -30.06 12.73 -3.65
C PRO A 12 -29.57 11.33 -3.28
N ALA A 13 -28.54 11.24 -2.43
CA ALA A 13 -27.97 9.98 -1.96
C ALA A 13 -28.95 9.17 -1.08
N GLU A 14 -29.56 9.82 -0.09
CA GLU A 14 -30.56 9.21 0.80
C GLU A 14 -31.77 8.72 0.00
N ARG A 15 -32.21 9.52 -0.98
CA ARG A 15 -33.31 9.15 -1.86
C ARG A 15 -32.95 7.93 -2.72
N ALA A 16 -31.76 7.90 -3.32
CA ALA A 16 -31.30 6.77 -4.12
C ALA A 16 -31.27 5.47 -3.28
N GLU A 17 -30.74 5.54 -2.06
CA GLU A 17 -30.72 4.40 -1.14
C GLU A 17 -32.13 3.91 -0.77
N LEU A 18 -33.01 4.81 -0.33
CA LEU A 18 -34.38 4.46 0.05
C LEU A 18 -35.17 3.88 -1.12
N LEU A 19 -34.96 4.37 -2.34
CA LEU A 19 -35.60 3.79 -3.53
C LEU A 19 -35.14 2.36 -3.77
N THR A 20 -33.87 2.01 -3.51
CA THR A 20 -33.42 0.61 -3.61
C THR A 20 -34.05 -0.27 -2.55
N VAL A 21 -34.28 0.24 -1.34
CA VAL A 21 -35.00 -0.51 -0.29
C VAL A 21 -36.46 -0.74 -0.69
N LEU A 22 -37.14 0.30 -1.18
CA LEU A 22 -38.53 0.23 -1.63
C LEU A 22 -38.71 -0.65 -2.89
N SER A 23 -37.65 -0.86 -3.68
CA SER A 23 -37.68 -1.80 -4.81
C SER A 23 -37.69 -3.28 -4.39
N GLU A 24 -37.49 -3.59 -3.11
CA GLU A 24 -37.66 -4.93 -2.55
C GLU A 24 -38.89 -5.01 -1.61
N ASP A 25 -39.80 -4.04 -1.66
CA ASP A 25 -41.01 -4.00 -0.82
C ASP A 25 -41.98 -5.15 -1.14
N ALA A 26 -42.74 -5.59 -0.14
CA ALA A 26 -43.73 -6.65 -0.29
C ALA A 26 -44.97 -6.19 -1.10
N ASP A 27 -45.28 -4.88 -1.07
CA ASP A 27 -46.34 -4.30 -1.89
C ASP A 27 -45.84 -4.07 -3.32
N ASN A 28 -46.44 -4.82 -4.27
CA ASN A 28 -46.12 -4.74 -5.70
C ASN A 28 -46.24 -3.31 -6.25
N ALA A 29 -47.22 -2.52 -5.79
CA ALA A 29 -47.46 -1.18 -6.29
C ALA A 29 -46.43 -0.16 -5.76
N VAL A 30 -45.85 -0.41 -4.58
CA VAL A 30 -44.73 0.37 -4.05
C VAL A 30 -43.45 0.00 -4.80
N ARG A 31 -43.21 -1.31 -4.97
CA ARG A 31 -42.04 -1.83 -5.69
C ARG A 31 -41.93 -1.28 -7.11
N GLU A 32 -42.97 -1.43 -7.92
CA GLU A 32 -42.97 -0.97 -9.33
C GLU A 32 -42.71 0.53 -9.44
N ARG A 33 -43.28 1.34 -8.54
CA ARG A 33 -43.05 2.79 -8.54
C ARG A 33 -41.62 3.14 -8.13
N ALA A 34 -41.04 2.41 -7.18
CA ALA A 34 -39.65 2.59 -6.78
C ALA A 34 -38.69 2.21 -7.92
N GLU A 35 -38.92 1.08 -8.59
CA GLU A 35 -38.13 0.64 -9.75
C GLU A 35 -38.16 1.67 -10.88
N ASN A 36 -39.33 2.20 -11.23
CA ASN A 36 -39.45 3.25 -12.22
C ASN A 36 -38.71 4.55 -11.80
N ALA A 37 -38.79 4.92 -10.52
CA ALA A 37 -38.10 6.11 -10.01
C ALA A 37 -36.56 5.95 -9.96
N LEU A 38 -36.05 4.71 -9.80
CA LEU A 38 -34.62 4.40 -9.82
C LEU A 38 -33.98 4.71 -11.17
N LEU A 39 -34.68 4.47 -12.28
CA LEU A 39 -34.16 4.72 -13.63
C LEU A 39 -33.80 6.19 -13.88
N GLY A 40 -34.46 7.11 -13.19
CA GLY A 40 -34.19 8.55 -13.27
C GLY A 40 -33.15 9.06 -12.26
N GLN A 41 -32.54 8.20 -11.44
CA GLN A 41 -31.56 8.64 -10.46
C GLN A 41 -30.16 8.81 -11.07
N PRO A 42 -29.46 9.92 -10.75
CA PRO A 42 -28.09 10.11 -11.22
C PRO A 42 -27.15 9.09 -10.56
N THR A 43 -26.19 8.56 -11.33
CA THR A 43 -25.19 7.60 -10.84
C THR A 43 -24.38 8.13 -9.66
N ASP A 44 -24.15 9.44 -9.63
CA ASP A 44 -23.39 10.10 -8.57
C ASP A 44 -24.11 10.03 -7.22
N ALA A 45 -25.44 10.01 -7.20
CA ALA A 45 -26.21 9.82 -5.98
C ALA A 45 -26.03 8.41 -5.41
N PHE A 46 -25.99 7.38 -6.26
CA PHE A 46 -25.70 6.02 -5.83
C PHE A 46 -24.26 5.86 -5.32
N ALA A 47 -23.28 6.47 -6.00
CA ALA A 47 -21.89 6.45 -5.56
C ALA A 47 -21.73 7.13 -4.19
N ALA A 48 -22.37 8.28 -3.99
CA ALA A 48 -22.40 8.99 -2.71
C ALA A 48 -23.09 8.17 -1.61
N ALA A 49 -24.21 7.52 -1.91
CA ALA A 49 -24.92 6.66 -0.96
C ALA A 49 -24.07 5.45 -0.52
N LEU A 50 -23.37 4.80 -1.46
CA LEU A 50 -22.46 3.68 -1.17
C LEU A 50 -21.26 4.08 -0.29
N ALA A 51 -20.85 5.34 -0.36
CA ALA A 51 -19.78 5.91 0.46
C ALA A 51 -20.25 6.36 1.86
N GLY A 52 -21.55 6.26 2.16
CA GLY A 52 -22.11 6.55 3.48
C GLY A 52 -21.63 5.57 4.56
N ASP A 53 -21.99 5.88 5.81
CA ASP A 53 -21.53 5.13 6.99
C ASP A 53 -22.16 3.73 7.09
N ALA A 54 -23.42 3.60 6.70
CA ALA A 54 -24.17 2.35 6.80
C ALA A 54 -25.12 2.07 5.63
N PRO A 55 -24.64 2.04 4.38
CA PRO A 55 -25.47 1.79 3.21
C PRO A 55 -26.23 0.46 3.31
N ALA A 56 -27.50 0.49 2.93
CA ALA A 56 -28.40 -0.65 2.90
C ALA A 56 -27.92 -1.73 1.92
N MET A 57 -28.19 -3.01 2.23
CA MET A 57 -27.74 -4.11 1.39
C MET A 57 -28.39 -4.14 0.00
N GLN A 58 -29.61 -3.62 -0.09
CA GLN A 58 -30.36 -3.43 -1.33
C GLN A 58 -29.62 -2.48 -2.28
N LEU A 59 -28.98 -1.44 -1.75
CA LEU A 59 -28.18 -0.50 -2.53
C LEU A 59 -26.99 -1.20 -3.20
N PHE A 60 -26.25 -2.02 -2.45
CA PHE A 60 -25.15 -2.81 -3.02
C PHE A 60 -25.63 -3.79 -4.08
N ARG A 61 -26.77 -4.46 -3.86
CA ARG A 61 -27.33 -5.40 -4.85
C ARG A 61 -27.75 -4.69 -6.13
N HIS A 62 -28.45 -3.56 -6.01
CA HIS A 62 -28.88 -2.77 -7.15
C HIS A 62 -27.67 -2.26 -7.95
N CYS A 63 -26.71 -1.63 -7.27
CA CYS A 63 -25.51 -1.09 -7.91
C CYS A 63 -24.66 -2.20 -8.53
N GLY A 64 -24.45 -3.31 -7.83
CA GLY A 64 -23.64 -4.43 -8.29
C GLY A 64 -24.25 -5.21 -9.47
N ARG A 65 -25.58 -5.22 -9.61
CA ARG A 65 -26.28 -5.88 -10.73
C ARG A 65 -26.43 -4.98 -11.95
N ASN A 66 -26.73 -3.71 -11.75
CA ASN A 66 -27.19 -2.84 -12.83
C ASN A 66 -26.19 -1.75 -13.22
N LEU A 67 -25.30 -1.36 -12.30
CA LEU A 67 -24.47 -0.15 -12.45
C LEU A 67 -22.97 -0.41 -12.25
N VAL A 68 -22.55 -1.68 -12.14
CA VAL A 68 -21.16 -2.04 -11.80
C VAL A 68 -20.15 -1.65 -12.89
N ASP A 69 -20.59 -1.54 -14.14
CA ASP A 69 -19.75 -1.10 -15.25
C ASP A 69 -19.39 0.39 -15.16
N ASN A 70 -20.13 1.17 -14.35
CA ASN A 70 -19.78 2.56 -14.10
C ASN A 70 -18.57 2.63 -13.15
N PRO A 71 -17.46 3.28 -13.54
CA PRO A 71 -16.23 3.32 -12.75
C PRO A 71 -16.39 3.99 -11.38
N ALA A 72 -17.27 4.99 -11.26
CA ALA A 72 -17.54 5.66 -9.98
C ALA A 72 -18.26 4.72 -9.01
N ILE A 73 -19.20 3.92 -9.51
CA ILE A 73 -19.92 2.92 -8.73
C ILE A 73 -18.99 1.76 -8.35
N ALA A 74 -18.21 1.23 -9.30
CA ALA A 74 -17.21 0.20 -9.04
C ALA A 74 -16.22 0.62 -7.95
N THR A 75 -15.77 1.88 -8.02
CA THR A 75 -14.91 2.50 -6.99
C THR A 75 -15.59 2.55 -5.63
N ALA A 76 -16.84 3.03 -5.56
CA ALA A 76 -17.58 3.13 -4.30
C ALA A 76 -17.86 1.75 -3.69
N LEU A 77 -18.25 0.77 -4.51
CA LEU A 77 -18.42 -0.64 -4.11
C LEU A 77 -17.11 -1.18 -3.54
N ILE A 78 -15.99 -1.06 -4.24
CA ILE A 78 -14.71 -1.58 -3.75
C ILE A 78 -14.20 -0.81 -2.54
N LYS A 79 -14.47 0.48 -2.38
CA LYS A 79 -14.04 1.25 -1.19
C LYS A 79 -14.84 0.89 0.06
N SER A 80 -16.09 0.45 -0.09
CA SER A 80 -16.90 0.06 1.06
C SER A 80 -16.48 -1.31 1.65
N PRO A 81 -16.23 -1.42 2.97
CA PRO A 81 -15.90 -2.69 3.61
C PRO A 81 -17.07 -3.68 3.64
N ARG A 82 -18.32 -3.19 3.46
CA ARG A 82 -19.53 -4.01 3.46
C ARG A 82 -19.90 -4.56 2.09
N CYS A 83 -19.08 -4.30 1.07
CA CYS A 83 -19.35 -4.76 -0.28
C CYS A 83 -19.42 -6.30 -0.34
N PRO A 84 -20.54 -6.88 -0.81
CA PRO A 84 -20.66 -8.32 -0.95
C PRO A 84 -19.62 -8.90 -1.90
N VAL A 85 -19.00 -10.01 -1.51
CA VAL A 85 -17.89 -10.66 -2.25
C VAL A 85 -18.24 -10.98 -3.71
N GLN A 86 -19.51 -11.29 -3.99
CA GLN A 86 -20.01 -11.60 -5.33
C GLN A 86 -19.86 -10.42 -6.32
N PHE A 87 -19.83 -9.18 -5.83
CA PHE A 87 -19.70 -7.99 -6.67
C PHE A 87 -18.26 -7.51 -6.81
N LEU A 88 -17.34 -7.96 -5.96
CA LEU A 88 -15.94 -7.52 -5.97
C LEU A 88 -15.25 -7.81 -7.31
N THR A 89 -15.49 -8.99 -7.90
CA THR A 89 -14.87 -9.39 -9.18
C THR A 89 -15.31 -8.47 -10.32
N SER A 90 -16.62 -8.20 -10.43
CA SER A 90 -17.15 -7.31 -11.46
C SER A 90 -16.70 -5.86 -11.23
N ALA A 91 -16.74 -5.39 -9.99
CA ALA A 91 -16.26 -4.05 -9.64
C ALA A 91 -14.76 -3.90 -9.91
N ALA A 92 -13.95 -4.93 -9.67
CA ALA A 92 -12.51 -4.88 -9.93
C ALA A 92 -12.19 -4.76 -11.42
N ARG A 93 -13.05 -5.30 -12.29
CA ARG A 93 -12.91 -5.18 -13.75
C ARG A 93 -13.16 -3.75 -14.25
N ALA A 94 -14.12 -3.04 -13.67
CA ALA A 94 -14.47 -1.67 -14.03
C ALA A 94 -13.69 -0.61 -13.23
N LEU A 95 -12.72 -1.02 -12.41
CA LEU A 95 -11.99 -0.13 -11.51
C LEU A 95 -11.03 0.81 -12.29
N PRO A 96 -11.03 2.11 -12.03
CA PRO A 96 -10.03 3.03 -12.57
C PRO A 96 -8.61 2.70 -12.07
N THR A 97 -7.60 2.98 -12.92
CA THR A 97 -6.19 2.78 -12.56
C THR A 97 -5.75 3.59 -11.33
N SER A 98 -6.26 4.81 -11.16
CA SER A 98 -5.97 5.65 -9.99
C SER A 98 -6.43 4.99 -8.69
N THR A 99 -7.65 4.46 -8.67
CA THR A 99 -8.19 3.75 -7.51
C THR A 99 -7.47 2.44 -7.26
N ALA A 100 -7.11 1.70 -8.31
CA ALA A 100 -6.28 0.51 -8.18
C ALA A 100 -4.93 0.85 -7.50
N GLN A 101 -4.29 1.95 -7.89
CA GLN A 101 -3.05 2.42 -7.26
C GLN A 101 -3.24 2.81 -5.79
N GLU A 102 -4.34 3.47 -5.43
CA GLU A 102 -4.68 3.78 -4.03
C GLU A 102 -4.82 2.50 -3.20
N LEU A 103 -5.53 1.49 -3.71
CA LEU A 103 -5.71 0.21 -3.02
C LEU A 103 -4.38 -0.53 -2.82
N MET A 104 -3.48 -0.49 -3.81
CA MET A 104 -2.15 -1.09 -3.69
C MET A 104 -1.29 -0.45 -2.59
N GLN A 105 -1.60 0.78 -2.17
CA GLN A 105 -0.92 1.46 -1.07
C GLN A 105 -1.50 1.09 0.30
N ASP A 106 -2.74 0.61 0.37
CA ASP A 106 -3.42 0.19 1.60
C ASP A 106 -3.21 -1.31 1.88
N LEU A 107 -2.02 -1.65 2.37
CA LEU A 107 -1.65 -3.04 2.66
C LEU A 107 -2.46 -3.65 3.81
N ASP A 108 -2.91 -2.87 4.80
CA ASP A 108 -3.72 -3.39 5.92
C ASP A 108 -5.06 -3.92 5.38
N ARG A 109 -5.68 -3.17 4.46
CA ARG A 109 -6.92 -3.57 3.81
C ARG A 109 -6.75 -4.79 2.89
N LEU A 110 -5.70 -4.82 2.07
CA LEU A 110 -5.44 -5.94 1.17
C LEU A 110 -5.15 -7.23 1.95
N SER A 111 -4.34 -7.15 3.00
CA SER A 111 -4.03 -8.31 3.84
C SER A 111 -5.23 -8.79 4.67
N SER A 112 -6.17 -7.90 5.03
CA SER A 112 -7.37 -8.27 5.78
C SER A 112 -8.52 -8.79 4.91
N ASN A 113 -8.48 -8.59 3.58
CA ASN A 113 -9.58 -8.97 2.68
C ASN A 113 -9.08 -9.80 1.49
N ARG A 114 -8.99 -11.12 1.70
CA ARG A 114 -8.57 -12.08 0.67
C ARG A 114 -9.47 -12.07 -0.58
N ALA A 115 -10.78 -11.86 -0.41
CA ALA A 115 -11.72 -11.82 -1.53
C ALA A 115 -11.46 -10.62 -2.45
N LEU A 116 -11.11 -9.47 -1.87
CA LEU A 116 -10.68 -8.28 -2.61
C LEU A 116 -9.39 -8.55 -3.39
N VAL A 117 -8.39 -9.16 -2.75
CA VAL A 117 -7.12 -9.52 -3.41
C VAL A 117 -7.38 -10.44 -4.61
N ALA A 118 -8.19 -11.49 -4.42
CA ALA A 118 -8.56 -12.41 -5.49
C ALA A 118 -9.28 -11.72 -6.66
N ALA A 119 -10.16 -10.77 -6.37
CA ALA A 119 -10.84 -9.98 -7.40
C ALA A 119 -9.87 -9.08 -8.17
N LEU A 120 -8.91 -8.44 -7.49
CA LEU A 120 -7.96 -7.53 -8.10
C LEU A 120 -6.95 -8.23 -9.03
N VAL A 121 -6.55 -9.47 -8.74
CA VAL A 121 -5.61 -10.25 -9.59
C VAL A 121 -6.10 -10.34 -11.05
N GLY A 122 -7.42 -10.49 -11.24
CA GLY A 122 -8.07 -10.55 -12.56
C GLY A 122 -8.40 -9.19 -13.17
N SER A 123 -8.08 -8.08 -12.50
CA SER A 123 -8.36 -6.73 -13.00
C SER A 123 -7.41 -6.34 -14.15
N PRO A 124 -7.91 -5.65 -15.18
CA PRO A 124 -7.07 -5.07 -16.24
C PRO A 124 -6.30 -3.83 -15.76
N SER A 125 -6.67 -3.26 -14.62
CA SER A 125 -6.17 -1.96 -14.15
C SER A 125 -4.88 -2.05 -13.33
N ILE A 126 -4.35 -3.25 -13.12
CA ILE A 126 -3.11 -3.51 -12.38
C ILE A 126 -1.96 -3.93 -13.30
N THR A 127 -0.73 -3.57 -12.92
CA THR A 127 0.47 -3.98 -13.64
C THR A 127 0.83 -5.45 -13.37
N ALA A 128 1.71 -6.04 -14.19
CA ALA A 128 2.20 -7.40 -13.97
C ALA A 128 2.90 -7.55 -12.60
N GLU A 129 3.67 -6.54 -12.20
CA GLU A 129 4.33 -6.50 -10.89
C GLU A 129 3.32 -6.42 -9.74
N GLN A 130 2.27 -5.58 -9.87
CA GLN A 130 1.20 -5.51 -8.88
C GLN A 130 0.43 -6.83 -8.78
N ARG A 131 0.19 -7.51 -9.91
CA ARG A 131 -0.44 -8.83 -9.94
C ARG A 131 0.39 -9.85 -9.17
N GLN A 132 1.70 -9.89 -9.41
CA GLN A 132 2.61 -10.77 -8.68
C GLN A 132 2.55 -10.50 -7.16
N GLN A 133 2.55 -9.24 -6.73
CA GLN A 133 2.42 -8.87 -5.32
C GLN A 133 1.10 -9.36 -4.69
N LEU A 134 -0.01 -9.30 -5.44
CA LEU A 134 -1.30 -9.80 -4.97
C LEU A 134 -1.33 -11.33 -4.92
N GLU A 135 -0.69 -12.02 -5.88
CA GLU A 135 -0.54 -13.47 -5.86
C GLU A 135 0.31 -13.95 -4.68
N GLU A 136 1.37 -13.23 -4.33
CA GLU A 136 2.16 -13.46 -3.11
C GLU A 136 1.29 -13.36 -1.84
N LEU A 137 0.36 -12.40 -1.78
CA LEU A 137 -0.60 -12.31 -0.66
C LEU A 137 -1.61 -13.47 -0.63
N LEU A 138 -1.92 -14.08 -1.77
CA LEU A 138 -2.78 -15.28 -1.82
C LEU A 138 -2.02 -16.57 -1.53
N ALA A 139 -0.68 -16.54 -1.55
CA ALA A 139 0.14 -17.71 -1.31
C ALA A 139 -0.02 -18.22 0.13
N ASP A 140 -0.43 -19.48 0.26
CA ASP A 140 -0.59 -20.15 1.56
C ASP A 140 0.65 -20.98 1.97
N LYS A 141 1.73 -20.95 1.18
CA LYS A 141 2.93 -21.74 1.46
C LYS A 141 3.75 -21.09 2.58
N PRO A 142 4.05 -21.81 3.67
CA PRO A 142 5.00 -21.35 4.68
C PRO A 142 6.42 -21.32 4.11
N GLU A 143 7.27 -20.52 4.73
CA GLU A 143 8.69 -20.41 4.38
C GLU A 143 9.54 -21.33 5.28
N SER A 144 10.69 -21.78 4.78
CA SER A 144 11.61 -22.59 5.59
C SER A 144 12.31 -21.73 6.65
N GLU A 145 12.60 -22.29 7.84
CA GLU A 145 13.34 -21.58 8.89
C GLU A 145 14.68 -20.97 8.43
N SER A 146 15.36 -21.59 7.46
CA SER A 146 16.61 -21.08 6.90
C SER A 146 16.50 -19.71 6.24
N THR A 147 15.31 -19.31 5.76
CA THR A 147 15.13 -17.96 5.17
C THR A 147 15.27 -16.87 6.23
N PHE A 148 14.86 -17.14 7.46
CA PHE A 148 14.86 -16.17 8.55
C PHE A 148 16.06 -16.30 9.49
N ALA A 149 16.77 -17.44 9.48
CA ALA A 149 17.84 -17.76 10.42
C ALA A 149 18.88 -16.63 10.58
N GLN A 150 19.40 -16.10 9.47
CA GLN A 150 20.38 -15.02 9.52
C GLN A 150 19.77 -13.71 10.05
N ALA A 151 18.55 -13.38 9.63
CA ALA A 151 17.88 -12.16 10.06
C ALA A 151 17.56 -12.18 11.56
N VAL A 152 17.20 -13.34 12.09
CA VAL A 152 16.91 -13.53 13.52
C VAL A 152 18.20 -13.56 14.36
N ALA A 153 19.28 -14.15 13.85
CA ALA A 153 20.58 -14.18 14.54
C ALA A 153 21.13 -12.78 14.82
N ASP A 154 20.88 -11.82 13.92
CA ASP A 154 21.36 -10.43 14.02
C ASP A 154 20.57 -9.57 15.02
N ILE A 155 19.43 -10.04 15.56
CA ILE A 155 18.68 -9.29 16.58
C ILE A 155 19.39 -9.41 17.91
N ASP A 156 19.43 -8.32 18.69
CA ASP A 156 19.90 -8.34 20.08
C ASP A 156 18.79 -8.81 21.05
N ALA A 157 18.57 -10.12 21.13
CA ALA A 157 17.55 -10.76 21.98
C ALA A 157 18.07 -12.09 22.59
N PRO A 158 17.53 -12.61 23.70
CA PRO A 158 17.88 -13.93 24.21
C PRO A 158 17.71 -15.05 23.17
N SER A 159 18.56 -16.09 23.23
CA SER A 159 18.55 -17.22 22.27
C SER A 159 17.19 -17.93 22.19
N GLU A 160 16.49 -18.07 23.31
CA GLU A 160 15.15 -18.67 23.36
C GLU A 160 14.10 -17.84 22.63
N GLN A 161 14.15 -16.51 22.79
CA GLN A 161 13.25 -15.59 22.10
C GLN A 161 13.52 -15.58 20.60
N ARG A 162 14.79 -15.62 20.20
CA ARG A 162 15.21 -15.78 18.80
C ARG A 162 14.66 -17.08 18.20
N ALA A 163 14.84 -18.22 18.87
CA ALA A 163 14.33 -19.51 18.39
C ALA A 163 12.81 -19.53 18.25
N THR A 164 12.09 -18.97 19.24
CA THR A 164 10.63 -18.87 19.23
C THR A 164 10.14 -17.99 18.07
N LEU A 165 10.80 -16.85 17.84
CA LEU A 165 10.46 -15.94 16.76
C LEU A 165 10.72 -16.57 15.38
N LEU A 166 11.84 -17.25 15.22
CA LEU A 166 12.19 -17.99 13.98
C LEU A 166 11.13 -19.03 13.62
N GLN A 167 10.78 -19.90 14.57
CA GLN A 167 9.78 -20.95 14.37
C GLN A 167 8.41 -20.34 14.03
N ARG A 168 8.03 -19.27 14.75
CA ARG A 168 6.78 -18.55 14.50
C ARG A 168 6.73 -17.94 13.10
N LEU A 169 7.80 -17.30 12.64
CA LEU A 169 7.86 -16.68 11.32
C LEU A 169 7.82 -17.71 10.19
N ALA A 170 8.53 -18.83 10.34
CA ALA A 170 8.51 -19.92 9.36
C ALA A 170 7.11 -20.51 9.17
N GLY A 171 6.33 -20.62 10.26
CA GLY A 171 4.96 -21.11 10.21
C GLY A 171 3.91 -20.12 9.67
N MET A 172 4.26 -18.85 9.50
CA MET A 172 3.30 -17.81 9.08
C MET A 172 3.15 -17.71 7.56
N ARG A 173 1.92 -17.46 7.12
CA ARG A 173 1.62 -17.05 5.74
C ARG A 173 2.11 -15.63 5.47
N VAL A 174 2.22 -15.26 4.19
CA VAL A 174 2.62 -13.91 3.77
C VAL A 174 1.71 -12.84 4.40
N VAL A 175 0.39 -13.07 4.39
CA VAL A 175 -0.61 -12.14 4.98
C VAL A 175 -0.40 -11.93 6.47
N GLU A 176 -0.09 -13.00 7.21
CA GLU A 176 0.18 -12.93 8.65
C GLU A 176 1.47 -12.16 8.93
N ARG A 177 2.50 -12.37 8.10
CA ARG A 177 3.74 -11.60 8.15
C ARG A 177 3.53 -10.13 7.80
N VAL A 178 2.66 -9.79 6.84
CA VAL A 178 2.27 -8.41 6.53
C VAL A 178 1.58 -7.76 7.73
N GLN A 179 0.62 -8.45 8.35
CA GLN A 179 -0.06 -7.95 9.55
C GLN A 179 0.91 -7.77 10.73
N LEU A 180 1.85 -8.70 10.91
CA LEU A 180 2.91 -8.61 11.91
C LEU A 180 3.87 -7.44 11.61
N ALA A 181 4.22 -7.20 10.36
CA ALA A 181 5.06 -6.07 9.97
C ALA A 181 4.38 -4.72 10.27
N LEU A 182 3.07 -4.62 10.04
CA LEU A 182 2.30 -3.39 10.29
C LEU A 182 2.10 -3.13 11.78
N LYS A 183 1.74 -4.15 12.57
CA LYS A 183 1.27 -4.01 13.96
C LYS A 183 2.25 -4.49 15.02
N GLY A 184 3.28 -5.23 14.62
CA GLY A 184 4.25 -5.88 15.48
C GLY A 184 5.20 -4.92 16.22
N ASN A 185 6.10 -5.52 16.98
CA ASN A 185 7.11 -4.82 17.73
C ASN A 185 8.35 -4.50 16.87
N ARG A 186 9.34 -3.82 17.48
CA ARG A 186 10.59 -3.43 16.81
C ARG A 186 11.41 -4.64 16.33
N GLU A 187 11.47 -5.70 17.12
CA GLU A 187 12.28 -6.90 16.81
C GLU A 187 11.69 -7.67 15.63
N GLU A 188 10.37 -7.84 15.61
CA GLU A 188 9.64 -8.44 14.49
C GLU A 188 9.89 -7.65 13.20
N ARG A 189 9.79 -6.31 13.23
CA ARG A 189 10.09 -5.46 12.06
C ARG A 189 11.56 -5.55 11.63
N MET A 190 12.48 -5.65 12.58
CA MET A 190 13.91 -5.78 12.30
C MET A 190 14.24 -7.07 11.52
N VAL A 191 13.47 -8.13 11.72
CA VAL A 191 13.58 -9.36 10.92
C VAL A 191 12.84 -9.23 9.60
N LEU A 192 11.59 -8.78 9.64
CA LEU A 192 10.70 -8.73 8.49
C LEU A 192 11.13 -7.74 7.40
N ILE A 193 12.02 -6.77 7.71
CA ILE A 193 12.58 -5.90 6.67
C ILE A 193 13.49 -6.67 5.68
N ARG A 194 13.96 -7.87 6.05
CA ARG A 194 14.77 -8.79 5.23
C ARG A 194 13.95 -9.97 4.70
N ASP A 195 12.64 -9.91 4.85
CA ASP A 195 11.73 -10.98 4.43
C ASP A 195 11.88 -11.29 2.92
N PRO A 196 11.81 -12.54 2.46
CA PRO A 196 11.92 -12.87 1.04
C PRO A 196 10.82 -12.21 0.18
N CYS A 197 9.63 -11.95 0.75
CA CYS A 197 8.51 -11.32 0.08
C CYS A 197 8.59 -9.79 0.18
N LYS A 198 8.63 -9.14 -0.97
CA LYS A 198 8.70 -7.67 -1.10
C LYS A 198 7.50 -6.97 -0.47
N VAL A 199 6.32 -7.60 -0.51
CA VAL A 199 5.11 -7.04 0.10
C VAL A 199 5.24 -6.93 1.61
N VAL A 200 5.90 -7.90 2.26
CA VAL A 200 6.20 -7.86 3.70
C VAL A 200 7.23 -6.77 4.00
N GLN A 201 8.30 -6.66 3.21
CA GLN A 201 9.29 -5.59 3.35
C GLN A 201 8.63 -4.20 3.25
N ARG A 202 7.70 -4.02 2.29
CA ARG A 202 6.92 -2.78 2.15
C ARG A 202 6.02 -2.51 3.35
N ALA A 203 5.39 -3.55 3.90
CA ALA A 203 4.54 -3.45 5.09
C ALA A 203 5.31 -2.93 6.31
N VAL A 204 6.58 -3.34 6.50
CA VAL A 204 7.44 -2.81 7.57
C VAL A 204 7.60 -1.29 7.45
N LEU A 205 7.84 -0.79 6.23
CA LEU A 205 8.02 0.64 5.97
C LEU A 205 6.72 1.45 6.07
N GLN A 206 5.56 0.81 6.02
CA GLN A 206 4.23 1.42 6.19
C GLN A 206 3.70 1.37 7.62
N SER A 207 4.39 0.70 8.55
CA SER A 207 3.95 0.61 9.95
C SER A 207 3.84 2.00 10.58
N SER A 208 2.71 2.27 11.23
CA SER A 208 2.50 3.49 12.01
C SER A 208 3.37 3.57 13.28
N ARG A 209 3.99 2.44 13.67
CA ARG A 209 4.89 2.31 14.83
C ARG A 209 6.37 2.37 14.44
N LEU A 210 6.68 2.64 13.17
CA LEU A 210 8.04 2.73 12.67
C LEU A 210 8.72 3.99 13.21
N THR A 211 9.91 3.83 13.80
CA THR A 211 10.69 4.92 14.37
C THR A 211 11.83 5.37 13.46
N ASP A 212 12.28 6.62 13.60
CA ASP A 212 13.40 7.16 12.82
C ASP A 212 14.70 6.36 13.04
N ARG A 213 14.93 5.86 14.26
CA ARG A 213 16.09 5.02 14.59
C ARG A 213 16.09 3.69 13.82
N GLU A 214 14.91 3.08 13.65
CA GLU A 214 14.78 1.89 12.81
C GLU A 214 15.13 2.20 11.36
N VAL A 215 14.66 3.34 10.83
CA VAL A 215 14.93 3.75 9.45
C VAL A 215 16.41 4.09 9.23
N GLU A 216 17.08 4.73 10.19
CA GLU A 216 18.54 4.92 10.19
C GLU A 216 19.27 3.58 10.09
N THR A 217 18.84 2.60 10.89
CA THR A 217 19.38 1.25 10.87
C THR A 217 19.16 0.62 9.49
N PHE A 218 17.93 0.62 8.98
CA PHE A 218 17.57 0.03 7.68
C PHE A 218 18.36 0.65 6.52
N SER A 219 18.46 1.98 6.46
CA SER A 219 19.18 2.67 5.39
C SER A 219 20.68 2.31 5.31
N SER A 220 21.29 1.92 6.42
CA SER A 220 22.70 1.50 6.47
C SER A 220 22.93 0.03 6.10
N MET A 221 21.88 -0.79 6.03
CA MET A 221 22.03 -2.23 5.81
C MET A 221 22.29 -2.56 4.34
N ALA A 222 23.44 -3.18 4.06
CA ALA A 222 23.76 -3.73 2.75
C ALA A 222 23.04 -5.07 2.47
N SER A 223 22.37 -5.67 3.46
CA SER A 223 21.58 -6.89 3.27
C SER A 223 20.23 -6.63 2.58
N LEU A 224 19.69 -5.40 2.66
CA LEU A 224 18.38 -5.07 2.09
C LEU A 224 18.40 -5.01 0.56
N THR A 225 17.20 -5.10 -0.02
CA THR A 225 16.97 -4.97 -1.46
C THR A 225 17.01 -3.50 -1.87
N ASP A 226 17.30 -3.25 -3.15
CA ASP A 226 17.31 -1.90 -3.71
C ASP A 226 15.92 -1.25 -3.67
N GLU A 227 14.85 -2.06 -3.77
CA GLU A 227 13.46 -1.63 -3.63
C GLU A 227 13.16 -1.02 -2.26
N VAL A 228 13.61 -1.67 -1.18
CA VAL A 228 13.46 -1.14 0.19
C VAL A 228 14.17 0.20 0.33
N LEU A 229 15.43 0.28 -0.12
CA LEU A 229 16.21 1.51 -0.08
C LEU A 229 15.58 2.62 -0.93
N ARG A 230 15.00 2.27 -2.08
CA ARG A 230 14.24 3.18 -2.95
C ARG A 230 12.99 3.72 -2.26
N ILE A 231 12.22 2.89 -1.57
CA ILE A 231 11.04 3.33 -0.81
C ILE A 231 11.46 4.30 0.30
N ILE A 232 12.50 3.95 1.06
CA ILE A 232 13.03 4.82 2.13
C ILE A 232 13.43 6.17 1.54
N ALA A 233 14.17 6.15 0.44
CA ALA A 233 14.72 7.36 -0.17
C ALA A 233 13.65 8.23 -0.88
N LYS A 234 12.54 7.65 -1.36
CA LYS A 234 11.42 8.43 -1.92
C LYS A 234 10.60 9.12 -0.84
N SER A 235 10.51 8.55 0.36
CA SER A 235 9.79 9.14 1.49
C SER A 235 10.36 10.50 1.88
N ARG A 236 9.51 11.54 1.86
CA ARG A 236 9.91 12.87 2.32
C ARG A 236 10.14 12.90 3.83
N ASN A 237 9.41 12.07 4.58
CA ASN A 237 9.53 12.01 6.04
C ASN A 237 10.92 11.50 6.43
N PHE A 238 11.39 10.41 5.82
CA PHE A 238 12.70 9.84 6.13
C PHE A 238 13.86 10.70 5.64
N ARG A 239 13.71 11.37 4.49
CA ARG A 239 14.75 12.28 3.95
C ARG A 239 15.00 13.53 4.79
N ARG A 240 14.10 13.89 5.71
CA ARG A 240 14.37 15.00 6.66
C ARG A 240 15.52 14.66 7.60
N ASN A 241 15.74 13.37 7.86
CA ASN A 241 16.86 12.90 8.66
C ASN A 241 18.12 12.79 7.78
N TYR A 242 19.11 13.64 8.04
CA TYR A 242 20.35 13.67 7.28
C TYR A 242 21.16 12.36 7.43
N THR A 243 21.07 11.67 8.58
CA THR A 243 21.71 10.37 8.79
C THR A 243 21.20 9.34 7.78
N VAL A 244 19.87 9.29 7.57
CA VAL A 244 19.26 8.39 6.57
C VAL A 244 19.76 8.74 5.17
N VAL A 245 19.85 10.02 4.84
CA VAL A 245 20.38 10.50 3.55
C VAL A 245 21.82 10.01 3.34
N ILE A 246 22.70 10.19 4.32
CA ILE A 246 24.10 9.76 4.24
C ILE A 246 24.24 8.24 4.20
N ASN A 247 23.46 7.51 4.98
CA ASN A 247 23.46 6.04 4.97
C ASN A 247 23.09 5.52 3.59
N LEU A 248 22.01 6.04 2.99
CA LEU A 248 21.58 5.69 1.63
C LEU A 248 22.68 5.99 0.60
N MET A 249 23.34 7.14 0.69
CA MET A 249 24.40 7.53 -0.26
C MET A 249 25.66 6.66 -0.16
N ASN A 250 25.96 6.10 1.02
CA ASN A 250 27.10 5.22 1.23
C ASN A 250 26.79 3.74 1.00
N ASN A 251 25.52 3.37 0.83
CA ASN A 251 25.09 2.00 0.67
C ASN A 251 25.24 1.54 -0.80
N PRO A 252 25.98 0.44 -1.08
CA PRO A 252 26.23 -0.05 -2.44
C PRO A 252 24.96 -0.42 -3.22
N LYS A 253 23.89 -0.81 -2.52
CA LYS A 253 22.64 -1.28 -3.13
C LYS A 253 21.63 -0.16 -3.35
N THR A 254 21.91 1.07 -2.90
CA THR A 254 20.99 2.18 -3.16
C THR A 254 21.03 2.53 -4.65
N PRO A 255 19.88 2.56 -5.32
CA PRO A 255 19.83 2.88 -6.74
C PRO A 255 20.47 4.23 -7.11
N LEU A 256 21.16 4.24 -8.25
CA LEU A 256 21.87 5.43 -8.74
C LEU A 256 20.94 6.61 -9.01
N ASP A 257 19.73 6.34 -9.53
CA ASP A 257 18.76 7.38 -9.83
C ASP A 257 18.40 8.17 -8.58
N VAL A 258 18.25 7.51 -7.44
CA VAL A 258 17.88 8.18 -6.19
C VAL A 258 19.07 8.91 -5.56
N THR A 259 20.25 8.30 -5.57
CA THR A 259 21.46 8.92 -4.99
C THR A 259 21.87 10.19 -5.73
N LEU A 260 21.80 10.21 -7.06
CA LEU A 260 22.09 11.41 -7.85
C LEU A 260 21.13 12.58 -7.55
N HIS A 261 19.84 12.29 -7.33
CA HIS A 261 18.87 13.31 -6.93
C HIS A 261 19.13 13.87 -5.52
N MET A 262 19.75 13.09 -4.64
CA MET A 262 20.05 13.49 -3.25
C MET A 262 21.41 14.20 -3.12
N LEU A 263 22.33 13.97 -4.05
CA LEU A 263 23.70 14.51 -4.03
C LEU A 263 23.79 16.03 -3.81
N PRO A 264 22.93 16.89 -4.40
CA PRO A 264 22.98 18.33 -4.16
C PRO A 264 22.76 18.72 -2.69
N ASN A 265 22.10 17.87 -1.89
CA ASN A 265 21.77 18.19 -0.49
C ASN A 265 22.87 17.74 0.50
N ILE A 266 23.97 17.17 0.00
CA ILE A 266 25.05 16.65 0.83
C ILE A 266 26.01 17.77 1.26
N THR A 267 26.47 17.73 2.50
CA THR A 267 27.42 18.72 3.02
C THR A 267 28.82 18.56 2.42
N ALA A 268 29.59 19.64 2.36
CA ALA A 268 30.96 19.63 1.83
C ALA A 268 31.91 18.56 2.46
N PRO A 269 31.94 18.35 3.79
CA PRO A 269 32.79 17.31 4.37
C PRO A 269 32.37 15.90 3.96
N ASP A 270 31.07 15.63 3.84
CA ASP A 270 30.60 14.31 3.44
C ASP A 270 30.74 14.07 1.93
N LEU A 271 30.67 15.12 1.10
CA LEU A 271 31.04 15.02 -0.31
C LEU A 271 32.49 14.54 -0.49
N LYS A 272 33.42 15.03 0.33
CA LYS A 272 34.81 14.56 0.32
C LYS A 272 34.91 13.08 0.67
N LYS A 273 34.15 12.61 1.67
CA LYS A 273 34.11 11.19 2.04
C LYS A 273 33.52 10.33 0.91
N LEU A 274 32.42 10.77 0.32
CA LEU A 274 31.78 10.08 -0.81
C LEU A 274 32.70 10.00 -2.03
N ALA A 275 33.42 11.07 -2.35
CA ALA A 275 34.38 11.09 -3.46
C ALA A 275 35.53 10.08 -3.29
N SER A 276 35.86 9.71 -2.05
CA SER A 276 36.85 8.66 -1.74
C SER A 276 36.27 7.25 -1.54
N ASN A 277 34.95 7.11 -1.47
CA ASN A 277 34.31 5.84 -1.10
C ASN A 277 34.29 4.85 -2.28
N ARG A 278 34.95 3.70 -2.12
CA ARG A 278 35.00 2.63 -3.14
C ARG A 278 33.80 1.67 -3.08
N ASN A 279 32.98 1.75 -2.04
CA ASN A 279 31.81 0.91 -1.87
C ASN A 279 30.58 1.42 -2.65
N ILE A 280 30.67 2.60 -3.27
CA ILE A 280 29.56 3.19 -4.03
C ILE A 280 29.85 3.16 -5.54
N SER A 281 28.80 3.32 -6.35
CA SER A 281 28.93 3.40 -7.81
C SER A 281 29.94 4.46 -8.23
N ASP A 282 30.79 4.11 -9.19
CA ASP A 282 31.81 5.00 -9.76
C ASP A 282 31.23 6.30 -10.29
N THR A 283 30.04 6.23 -10.90
CA THR A 283 29.29 7.40 -11.39
C THR A 283 28.94 8.37 -10.26
N LEU A 284 28.48 7.85 -9.11
CA LEU A 284 28.15 8.66 -7.94
C LEU A 284 29.40 9.30 -7.35
N ARG A 285 30.50 8.52 -7.28
CA ARG A 285 31.79 9.01 -6.80
C ARG A 285 32.35 10.13 -7.67
N THR A 286 32.32 9.99 -8.99
CA THR A 286 32.75 11.05 -9.92
C THR A 286 31.85 12.28 -9.82
N ALA A 287 30.54 12.10 -9.70
CA ALA A 287 29.61 13.22 -9.52
C ALA A 287 29.87 13.96 -8.20
N ALA A 288 30.12 13.24 -7.10
CA ALA A 288 30.47 13.81 -5.81
C ALA A 288 31.79 14.60 -5.89
N MET A 289 32.81 14.06 -6.56
CA MET A 289 34.09 14.75 -6.77
C MET A 289 33.92 16.05 -7.56
N ARG A 290 33.14 16.03 -8.65
CA ARG A 290 32.85 17.24 -9.45
C ARG A 290 32.15 18.31 -8.61
N LEU A 291 31.12 17.92 -7.86
CA LEU A 291 30.37 18.83 -7.00
C LEU A 291 31.23 19.36 -5.84
N GLN A 292 32.13 18.54 -5.30
CA GLN A 292 33.09 18.95 -4.28
C GLN A 292 34.05 20.02 -4.81
N VAL A 293 34.60 19.85 -6.02
CA VAL A 293 35.47 20.87 -6.66
C VAL A 293 34.68 22.16 -6.90
N GLN A 294 33.45 22.07 -7.39
CA GLN A 294 32.59 23.24 -7.61
C GLN A 294 32.25 24.02 -6.32
N ARG A 295 32.10 23.32 -5.19
CA ARG A 295 31.78 23.91 -3.87
C ARG A 295 33.01 24.30 -3.06
N SER A 296 34.18 23.79 -3.43
CA SER A 296 35.42 24.22 -2.82
C SER A 296 35.59 25.69 -3.21
N PRO A 297 35.70 26.62 -2.25
CA PRO A 297 35.91 28.01 -2.59
C PRO A 297 37.14 28.07 -3.48
N ASN A 298 37.01 28.73 -4.64
CA ASN A 298 38.14 29.09 -5.47
C ASN A 298 39.20 29.70 -4.55
N ARG A 299 40.27 28.95 -4.26
CA ARG A 299 41.54 29.54 -3.81
C ARG A 299 42.14 30.23 -5.04
N SER A 300 41.46 31.25 -5.53
CA SER A 300 42.03 32.23 -6.44
C SER A 300 42.80 33.19 -5.55
N GLY A 301 44.10 33.29 -5.80
CA GLY A 301 45.02 34.16 -5.07
C GLY A 301 44.84 35.64 -5.32
#